data_AF-A0A1E5XHT1-F1
#
_entry.id   AF-A0A1E5XHT1-F1
#
_cell.length_a   1.000
_cell.length_b   1.000
_cell.length_c   1.000
_cell.angle_alpha   90.00
_cell.angle_beta   90.00
_cell.angle_gamma   90.00
#
_symmetry.space_group_name_H-M   'P 1'
#
loop_
_entity.id
_entity.type
_entity.pdbx_description
1 polymer ?
#
loop_
_entity_poly.entity_id
_entity_poly.type
_entity_poly.pdbx_seq_one_letter_code
_entity_poly.pdbx_strand_id
1 'polypeptide(L)'
;MRALFVLLLSLIVGTAQGQEEWTTYRDPVCGYAVEHPAAGFDITVTDTGLTLIEEGGAGQIDIYCASNAGRRSPAGFEQVLAEAERIREITYSRSGSSWLAVSGYYQADQQRGDDLIFYAKFMFSSDLSQLAAFEASYPATDRQRFDAIVERMEDSLTAPRED
;
A
#
# COMPACT_ATOMS: atom_id res chain seq x y z
N MET A 1 9.63 17.96 67.28
CA MET A 1 8.81 17.21 66.30
C MET A 1 9.47 17.33 64.95
N ARG A 2 10.01 16.23 64.41
CA ARG A 2 10.71 16.18 63.11
C ARG A 2 9.68 15.83 62.04
N ALA A 3 9.48 16.72 61.07
CA ALA A 3 8.71 16.41 59.87
C ALA A 3 9.68 15.87 58.81
N LEU A 4 9.44 14.63 58.39
CA LEU A 4 10.17 13.96 57.32
C LEU A 4 9.36 14.18 56.03
N PHE A 5 9.93 14.93 55.08
CA PHE A 5 9.34 15.14 53.76
C PHE A 5 9.92 14.09 52.81
N VAL A 6 9.09 13.16 52.33
CA VAL A 6 9.48 12.18 51.31
C VAL A 6 9.00 12.71 49.97
N LEU A 7 9.93 13.10 49.10
CA LEU A 7 9.66 13.45 47.71
C LEU A 7 9.69 12.15 46.88
N LEU A 8 8.53 11.73 46.37
CA LEU A 8 8.48 10.68 45.34
C LEU A 8 8.84 11.32 43.99
N LEU A 9 9.97 10.93 43.41
CA LEU A 9 10.25 11.17 41.98
C LEU A 9 9.53 10.12 41.14
N SER A 10 8.54 10.53 40.38
CA SER A 10 7.90 9.71 39.34
C SER A 10 8.79 9.71 38.08
N LEU A 11 9.35 8.56 37.75
CA LEU A 11 10.02 8.30 36.46
C LEU A 11 8.95 8.19 35.38
N ILE A 12 8.82 9.21 34.54
CA ILE A 12 8.07 9.14 33.29
C ILE A 12 8.98 8.43 32.28
N VAL A 13 8.75 7.13 32.07
CA VAL A 13 9.36 6.39 30.97
C VAL A 13 8.60 6.78 29.70
N GLY A 14 9.12 7.78 28.99
CA GLY A 14 8.63 8.09 27.65
C GLY A 14 9.05 6.98 26.70
N THR A 15 8.11 6.12 26.29
CA THR A 15 8.31 5.26 25.12
C THR A 15 8.42 6.17 23.91
N ALA A 16 9.61 6.29 23.33
CA ALA A 16 9.76 6.83 21.99
C ALA A 16 8.99 5.88 21.05
N GLN A 17 7.74 6.23 20.73
CA GLN A 17 7.11 5.68 19.53
C GLN A 17 7.99 6.15 18.38
N GLY A 18 8.70 5.20 17.74
CA GLY A 18 9.38 5.47 16.49
C GLY A 18 8.38 6.13 15.57
N GLN A 19 8.62 7.39 15.21
CA GLN A 19 7.76 8.08 14.26
C GLN A 19 7.84 7.29 12.96
N GLU A 20 6.71 6.81 12.46
CA GLU A 20 6.64 6.28 11.11
C GLU A 20 7.14 7.38 10.17
N GLU A 21 8.27 7.14 9.54
CA GLU A 21 8.83 8.05 8.56
C GLU A 21 8.11 7.79 7.24
N TRP A 22 7.38 8.79 6.77
CA TRP A 22 6.62 8.74 5.53
C TRP A 22 7.26 9.65 4.49
N THR A 23 7.39 9.15 3.27
CA THR A 23 8.00 9.88 2.14
C THR A 23 7.03 9.94 0.98
N THR A 24 7.05 11.05 0.23
CA THR A 24 6.28 11.17 -1.02
C THR A 24 7.13 10.71 -2.19
N TYR A 25 6.67 9.66 -2.88
CA TYR A 25 7.18 9.30 -4.20
C TYR A 25 6.44 10.09 -5.29
N ARG A 26 7.19 10.56 -6.30
CA ARG A 26 6.64 11.24 -7.48
C ARG A 26 7.28 10.63 -8.70
N ASP A 27 6.46 10.05 -9.58
CA ASP A 27 6.94 9.55 -10.85
C ASP A 27 6.99 10.71 -11.86
N PRO A 28 8.17 11.08 -12.39
CA PRO A 28 8.27 12.22 -13.31
C PRO A 28 7.71 11.91 -14.70
N VAL A 29 7.66 10.63 -15.10
CA VAL A 29 7.23 10.16 -16.41
C VAL A 29 5.71 10.07 -16.44
N CYS A 30 5.14 9.23 -15.59
CA CYS A 30 3.70 9.01 -15.47
C CYS A 30 2.99 10.14 -14.72
N GLY A 31 3.70 10.96 -13.95
CA GLY A 31 3.18 12.17 -13.34
C GLY A 31 2.26 11.97 -12.13
N TYR A 32 2.22 10.77 -11.55
CA TYR A 32 1.49 10.49 -10.31
C TYR A 32 2.37 10.71 -9.07
N ALA A 33 1.73 10.75 -7.90
CA ALA A 33 2.38 10.79 -6.61
C ALA A 33 1.65 9.89 -5.60
N VAL A 34 2.38 9.44 -4.58
CA VAL A 34 1.83 8.68 -3.45
C VAL A 34 2.76 8.82 -2.24
N GLU A 35 2.21 8.87 -1.03
CA GLU A 35 3.01 8.71 0.20
C GLU A 35 3.25 7.22 0.48
N HIS A 36 4.42 6.86 0.97
CA HIS A 36 4.75 5.49 1.36
C HIS A 36 5.57 5.48 2.66
N PRO A 37 5.54 4.38 3.43
CA PRO A 37 6.42 4.22 4.58
C PRO A 37 7.87 4.07 4.11
N ALA A 38 8.79 4.65 4.87
CA ALA A 38 10.23 4.43 4.72
C ALA A 38 10.80 3.54 5.82
N ALA A 39 10.30 3.71 7.05
CA ALA A 39 10.74 2.90 8.18
C ALA A 39 10.24 1.44 8.08
N GLY A 40 11.13 0.46 8.27
CA GLY A 40 10.81 -0.96 8.30
C GLY A 40 10.63 -1.61 6.92
N PHE A 41 11.05 -0.93 5.85
CA PHE A 41 11.01 -1.45 4.48
C PHE A 41 12.34 -1.23 3.76
N ASP A 42 12.83 -2.29 3.11
CA ASP A 42 13.86 -2.21 2.09
C ASP A 42 13.24 -1.71 0.78
N ILE A 43 13.64 -0.52 0.32
CA ILE A 43 13.07 0.13 -0.86
C ILE A 43 13.98 -0.05 -2.08
N THR A 44 13.43 -0.60 -3.16
CA THR A 44 14.08 -0.72 -4.46
C THR A 44 13.36 0.11 -5.51
N VAL A 45 14.11 0.91 -6.27
CA VAL A 45 13.59 1.59 -7.47
C VAL A 45 13.56 0.58 -8.61
N THR A 46 12.42 0.51 -9.31
CA THR A 46 12.22 -0.34 -10.49
C THR A 46 12.06 0.52 -11.74
N ASP A 47 11.96 -0.11 -12.91
CA ASP A 47 11.70 0.59 -14.16
C ASP A 47 10.30 1.25 -14.20
N THR A 48 9.38 0.80 -13.34
CA THR A 48 7.97 1.23 -13.34
C THR A 48 7.56 1.96 -12.06
N GLY A 49 8.44 2.06 -11.06
CA GLY A 49 8.17 2.75 -9.80
C GLY A 49 9.05 2.27 -8.65
N LEU A 50 8.42 1.82 -7.56
CA LEU A 50 9.10 1.32 -6.36
C LEU A 50 8.55 -0.05 -5.94
N THR A 51 9.42 -0.88 -5.38
CA THR A 51 9.06 -2.06 -4.60
C THR A 51 9.62 -1.89 -3.19
N LEU A 52 8.75 -2.01 -2.18
CA LEU A 52 9.09 -1.97 -0.77
C LEU A 52 8.91 -3.36 -0.20
N ILE A 53 9.97 -3.96 0.32
CA ILE A 53 9.94 -5.27 0.99
C ILE A 53 10.08 -5.05 2.48
N GLU A 54 9.17 -5.62 3.26
CA GLU A 54 9.22 -5.51 4.71
C GLU A 54 10.47 -6.14 5.31
N GLU A 55 11.15 -5.41 6.20
CA GLU A 55 12.29 -5.93 6.95
C GLU A 55 11.84 -7.00 7.95
N GLY A 56 12.31 -8.23 7.77
CA GLY A 56 12.07 -9.34 8.71
C GLY A 56 10.63 -9.88 8.72
N GLY A 57 9.80 -9.46 7.76
CA GLY A 57 8.43 -9.92 7.58
C GLY A 57 8.17 -10.50 6.19
N ALA A 58 6.89 -10.60 5.82
CA ALA A 58 6.44 -11.09 4.52
C ALA A 58 5.59 -10.06 3.77
N GLY A 59 5.55 -8.82 4.27
CA GLY A 59 4.92 -7.69 3.63
C GLY A 59 5.67 -7.20 2.40
N GLN A 60 4.93 -6.82 1.36
CA GLN A 60 5.46 -6.16 0.18
C GLN A 60 4.47 -5.10 -0.30
N ILE A 61 5.00 -3.96 -0.77
CA ILE A 61 4.21 -2.91 -1.43
C ILE A 61 4.88 -2.57 -2.75
N ASP A 62 4.15 -2.72 -3.85
CA ASP A 62 4.56 -2.26 -5.17
C ASP A 62 3.82 -0.97 -5.51
N ILE A 63 4.56 0.02 -6.00
CA ILE A 63 4.04 1.32 -6.44
C ILE A 63 4.46 1.47 -7.90
N TYR A 64 3.51 1.65 -8.81
CA TYR A 64 3.83 1.65 -10.23
C TYR A 64 2.85 2.44 -11.09
N CYS A 65 3.26 2.73 -12.32
CA CYS A 65 2.34 3.07 -13.40
C CYS A 65 2.41 2.05 -14.55
N ALA A 66 1.34 1.98 -15.34
CA ALA A 66 1.26 1.11 -16.50
C ALA A 66 0.31 1.66 -17.56
N SER A 67 0.59 1.31 -18.82
CA SER A 67 -0.34 1.54 -19.93
C SER A 67 -1.59 0.70 -19.76
N ASN A 68 -2.74 1.35 -19.88
CA ASN A 68 -4.04 0.72 -20.03
C ASN A 68 -4.38 0.66 -21.52
N ALA A 69 -3.63 -0.14 -22.29
CA ALA A 69 -3.69 -0.19 -23.76
C ALA A 69 -5.10 -0.44 -24.33
N GLY A 70 -5.98 -1.09 -23.56
CA GLY A 70 -7.39 -1.30 -23.92
C GLY A 70 -8.35 -0.19 -23.49
N ARG A 71 -7.85 0.88 -22.88
CA ARG A 71 -8.62 1.97 -22.25
C ARG A 71 -9.76 1.44 -21.40
N ARG A 72 -9.48 0.39 -20.63
CA ARG A 72 -10.49 -0.28 -19.81
C ARG A 72 -10.99 0.69 -18.74
N SER A 73 -12.31 0.70 -18.54
CA SER A 73 -12.90 1.36 -17.38
C SER A 73 -12.48 0.64 -16.09
N PRO A 74 -12.57 1.28 -14.92
CA PRO A 74 -12.32 0.62 -13.63
C PRO A 74 -13.06 -0.72 -13.47
N ALA A 75 -14.36 -0.77 -13.81
CA ALA A 75 -15.15 -2.00 -13.76
C ALA A 75 -14.67 -3.06 -14.77
N GLY A 76 -14.25 -2.65 -15.97
CA GLY A 76 -13.67 -3.58 -16.95
C GLY A 76 -12.29 -4.08 -16.56
N PHE A 77 -11.54 -3.30 -15.79
CA PHE A 77 -10.24 -3.70 -15.25
C PHE A 77 -10.38 -4.66 -14.07
N GLU A 78 -11.38 -4.45 -13.21
CA GLU A 78 -11.74 -5.38 -12.14
C GLU A 78 -12.00 -6.80 -12.66
N GLN A 79 -12.70 -6.93 -13.80
CA GLN A 79 -12.93 -8.22 -14.44
C GLN A 79 -11.63 -8.92 -14.84
N VAL A 80 -10.66 -8.16 -15.36
CA VAL A 80 -9.32 -8.70 -15.69
C VAL A 80 -8.60 -9.18 -14.43
N LEU A 81 -8.70 -8.44 -13.33
CA LEU A 81 -8.10 -8.85 -12.05
C LEU A 81 -8.76 -10.11 -11.48
N ALA A 82 -10.08 -10.23 -11.59
CA ALA A 82 -10.81 -11.41 -11.12
C ALA A 82 -10.43 -12.70 -11.88
N GLU A 83 -9.91 -12.58 -13.10
CA GLU A 83 -9.44 -13.69 -13.93
C GLU A 83 -7.93 -13.96 -13.80
N ALA A 84 -7.20 -13.13 -13.04
CA ALA A 84 -5.75 -13.25 -12.93
C ALA A 84 -5.36 -14.49 -12.12
N GLU A 85 -4.50 -15.35 -12.69
CA GLU A 85 -4.10 -16.63 -12.08
C GLU A 85 -3.57 -16.50 -10.65
N ARG A 86 -2.85 -15.42 -10.34
CA ARG A 86 -2.28 -15.20 -8.99
C ARG A 86 -3.33 -14.90 -7.92
N ILE A 87 -4.53 -14.44 -8.29
CA ILE A 87 -5.61 -14.07 -7.37
C ILE A 87 -6.45 -15.31 -7.11
N ARG A 88 -6.53 -15.73 -5.85
CA ARG A 88 -7.42 -16.82 -5.43
C ARG A 88 -8.86 -16.35 -5.38
N GLU A 89 -9.08 -15.20 -4.74
CA GLU A 89 -10.41 -14.61 -4.59
C GLU A 89 -10.31 -13.10 -4.34
N ILE A 90 -11.32 -12.36 -4.81
CA ILE A 90 -11.57 -10.96 -4.48
C ILE A 90 -12.73 -10.93 -3.47
N THR A 91 -12.49 -10.39 -2.28
CA THR A 91 -13.49 -10.32 -1.20
C THR A 91 -13.99 -8.90 -0.95
N TYR A 92 -13.28 -7.91 -1.47
CA TYR A 92 -13.65 -6.50 -1.42
C TYR A 92 -13.40 -5.84 -2.78
N SER A 93 -14.38 -5.05 -3.23
CA SER A 93 -14.25 -4.21 -4.41
C SER A 93 -15.10 -2.95 -4.28
N ARG A 94 -14.50 -1.81 -4.63
CA ARG A 94 -15.18 -0.52 -4.80
C ARG A 94 -14.55 0.20 -5.97
N SER A 95 -15.37 0.90 -6.74
CA SER A 95 -14.89 1.67 -7.89
C SER A 95 -15.68 2.97 -8.07
N GLY A 96 -15.04 3.92 -8.73
CA GLY A 96 -15.66 5.13 -9.27
C GLY A 96 -15.42 5.24 -10.77
N SER A 97 -15.61 6.42 -11.34
CA SER A 97 -15.39 6.67 -12.77
C SER A 97 -13.92 6.55 -13.19
N SER A 98 -12.99 6.84 -12.29
CA SER A 98 -11.54 6.93 -12.57
C SER A 98 -10.68 6.24 -11.51
N TRP A 99 -11.26 5.38 -10.68
CA TRP A 99 -10.52 4.65 -9.65
C TRP A 99 -11.15 3.29 -9.35
N LEU A 100 -10.31 2.35 -8.90
CA LEU A 100 -10.68 1.01 -8.46
C LEU A 100 -9.89 0.67 -7.20
N ALA A 101 -10.56 0.13 -6.19
CA ALA A 101 -9.97 -0.44 -4.99
C ALA A 101 -10.43 -1.89 -4.87
N VAL A 102 -9.50 -2.83 -4.80
CA VAL A 102 -9.81 -4.26 -4.63
C VAL A 102 -8.94 -4.87 -3.55
N SER A 103 -9.50 -5.85 -2.85
CA SER A 103 -8.75 -6.65 -1.90
C SER A 103 -9.30 -8.08 -1.85
N GLY A 104 -8.43 -9.00 -1.47
CA GLY A 104 -8.75 -10.40 -1.41
C GLY A 104 -7.54 -11.20 -0.99
N TYR A 105 -7.43 -12.41 -1.52
CA TYR A 105 -6.34 -13.31 -1.21
C TYR A 105 -5.62 -13.76 -2.48
N TYR A 106 -4.30 -13.81 -2.44
CA TYR A 106 -3.52 -14.48 -3.47
C TYR A 106 -3.62 -16.00 -3.32
N GLN A 107 -3.26 -16.70 -4.39
CA GLN A 107 -2.90 -18.11 -4.29
C GLN A 107 -1.69 -18.26 -3.36
N ALA A 108 -1.61 -19.41 -2.68
CA ALA A 108 -0.50 -19.72 -1.79
C ALA A 108 0.83 -19.59 -2.53
N ASP A 109 1.75 -18.84 -1.93
CA ASP A 109 3.10 -18.62 -2.43
C ASP A 109 4.06 -19.35 -1.49
N GLN A 110 4.79 -20.35 -1.98
CA GLN A 110 5.70 -21.13 -1.13
C GLN A 110 6.76 -20.28 -0.43
N GLN A 111 7.08 -19.09 -0.96
CA GLN A 111 8.07 -18.20 -0.35
C GLN A 111 7.46 -17.25 0.69
N ARG A 112 6.17 -16.89 0.54
CA ARG A 112 5.52 -15.85 1.35
C ARG A 112 4.37 -16.34 2.24
N GLY A 113 3.91 -17.58 2.06
CA GLY A 113 2.91 -18.26 2.90
C GLY A 113 1.57 -18.55 2.21
N ASP A 114 0.70 -19.26 2.93
CA ASP A 114 -0.53 -19.85 2.38
C ASP A 114 -1.74 -18.90 2.34
N ASP A 115 -1.75 -17.82 3.14
CA ASP A 115 -2.86 -16.86 3.24
C ASP A 115 -2.37 -15.40 3.21
N LEU A 116 -1.89 -14.98 2.03
CA LEU A 116 -1.54 -13.60 1.76
C LEU A 116 -2.77 -12.81 1.35
N ILE A 117 -3.08 -11.78 2.14
CA ILE A 117 -4.00 -10.74 1.73
C ILE A 117 -3.30 -9.92 0.66
N PHE A 118 -4.06 -9.48 -0.34
CA PHE A 118 -3.67 -8.35 -1.16
C PHE A 118 -4.68 -7.22 -1.06
N TYR A 119 -4.18 -6.01 -1.22
CA TYR A 119 -4.96 -4.81 -1.42
C TYR A 119 -4.33 -4.04 -2.58
N ALA A 120 -5.14 -3.56 -3.53
CA ALA A 120 -4.65 -2.71 -4.61
C ALA A 120 -5.59 -1.52 -4.85
N LYS A 121 -4.98 -0.34 -5.01
CA LYS A 121 -5.66 0.87 -5.46
C LYS A 121 -5.12 1.24 -6.84
N PHE A 122 -6.03 1.50 -7.76
CA PHE A 122 -5.74 1.97 -9.11
C PHE A 122 -6.40 3.32 -9.32
N MET A 123 -5.64 4.27 -9.87
CA MET A 123 -6.10 5.55 -10.36
C MET A 123 -5.86 5.61 -11.86
N PHE A 124 -6.90 5.92 -12.62
CA PHE A 124 -6.85 5.96 -14.08
C PHE A 124 -6.72 7.41 -14.56
N SER A 125 -6.00 7.62 -15.67
CA SER A 125 -6.03 8.91 -16.39
C SER A 125 -7.45 9.21 -16.88
N SER A 126 -7.77 10.48 -17.13
CA SER A 126 -9.11 10.89 -17.57
C SER A 126 -9.53 10.26 -18.90
N ASP A 127 -8.58 10.01 -19.80
CA ASP A 127 -8.80 9.34 -21.08
C ASP A 127 -8.66 7.81 -21.01
N LEU A 128 -8.41 7.27 -19.81
CA LEU A 128 -8.17 5.86 -19.49
C LEU A 128 -6.94 5.24 -20.19
N SER A 129 -6.04 6.02 -20.80
CA SER A 129 -4.84 5.48 -21.46
C SER A 129 -3.80 4.93 -20.47
N GLN A 130 -3.76 5.47 -19.26
CA GLN A 130 -2.76 5.17 -18.24
C GLN A 130 -3.42 4.83 -16.91
N LEU A 131 -2.71 4.07 -16.08
CA LEU A 131 -3.04 3.88 -14.68
C LEU A 131 -1.80 4.05 -13.79
N ALA A 132 -2.03 4.53 -12.57
CA ALA A 132 -1.08 4.47 -11.47
C ALA A 132 -1.70 3.64 -10.36
N ALA A 133 -0.87 2.90 -9.63
CA ALA A 133 -1.33 2.01 -8.59
C ALA A 133 -0.34 1.89 -7.44
N PHE A 134 -0.88 1.48 -6.30
CA PHE A 134 -0.10 0.70 -5.36
C PHE A 134 -0.81 -0.61 -5.07
N GLU A 135 -0.02 -1.63 -4.75
CA GLU A 135 -0.47 -2.96 -4.38
C GLU A 135 0.31 -3.42 -3.15
N ALA A 136 -0.39 -3.67 -2.05
CA ALA A 136 0.16 -4.21 -0.84
C ALA A 136 -0.20 -5.70 -0.71
N SER A 137 0.74 -6.52 -0.29
CA SER A 137 0.53 -7.92 0.06
C SER A 137 1.16 -8.24 1.39
N TYR A 138 0.46 -8.99 2.25
CA TYR A 138 0.89 -9.23 3.62
C TYR A 138 0.14 -10.42 4.25
N PRO A 139 0.71 -11.05 5.30
CA PRO A 139 0.02 -12.10 6.05
C PRO A 139 -1.26 -11.60 6.70
N ALA A 140 -2.30 -12.43 6.76
CA ALA A 140 -3.57 -12.08 7.38
C ALA A 140 -3.44 -11.63 8.86
N THR A 141 -2.42 -12.10 9.57
CA THR A 141 -2.11 -11.71 10.96
C THR A 141 -1.68 -10.25 11.09
N ASP A 142 -1.16 -9.65 10.02
CA ASP A 142 -0.62 -8.29 10.02
C ASP A 142 -1.63 -7.26 9.51
N ARG A 143 -2.85 -7.70 9.21
CA ARG A 143 -3.91 -6.89 8.60
C ARG A 143 -4.12 -5.56 9.29
N GLN A 144 -4.21 -5.52 10.62
CA GLN A 144 -4.47 -4.26 11.33
C GLN A 144 -3.38 -3.21 11.08
N ARG A 145 -2.11 -3.62 10.98
CA ARG A 145 -1.00 -2.69 10.71
C ARG A 145 -1.01 -2.25 9.25
N PHE A 146 -1.19 -3.19 8.33
CA PHE A 146 -1.24 -2.85 6.91
C PHE A 146 -2.47 -2.04 6.51
N ASP A 147 -3.62 -2.23 7.16
CA ASP A 147 -4.82 -1.41 6.93
C ASP A 147 -4.51 0.08 7.17
N ALA A 148 -3.75 0.42 8.22
CA ALA A 148 -3.33 1.81 8.48
C ALA A 148 -2.34 2.35 7.44
N ILE A 149 -1.43 1.50 6.95
CA ILE A 149 -0.49 1.87 5.88
C ILE A 149 -1.28 2.14 4.59
N VAL A 150 -2.14 1.20 4.21
CA VAL A 150 -2.98 1.25 3.00
C VAL A 150 -3.87 2.48 3.02
N GLU A 151 -4.55 2.77 4.13
CA GLU A 151 -5.43 3.94 4.26
C GLU A 151 -4.70 5.24 3.91
N ARG A 152 -3.49 5.42 4.45
CA ARG A 152 -2.70 6.62 4.16
C ARG A 152 -2.17 6.67 2.72
N MET A 153 -1.79 5.53 2.15
CA MET A 153 -1.39 5.45 0.74
C MET A 153 -2.58 5.77 -0.18
N GLU A 154 -3.79 5.29 0.15
CA GLU A 154 -5.01 5.60 -0.60
C GLU A 154 -5.31 7.10 -0.63
N ASP A 155 -5.22 7.76 0.52
CA ASP A 155 -5.52 9.18 0.65
C ASP A 155 -4.56 10.07 -0.15
N SER A 156 -3.35 9.58 -0.43
CA SER A 156 -2.29 10.34 -1.09
C SER A 156 -2.09 9.99 -2.58
N LEU A 157 -2.57 8.84 -3.04
CA LEU A 157 -2.37 8.41 -4.43
C LEU A 157 -3.12 9.32 -5.43
N THR A 158 -2.38 9.91 -6.36
CA THR A 158 -2.95 10.72 -7.44
C THR A 158 -3.08 9.93 -8.75
N ALA A 159 -3.97 10.37 -9.63
CA ALA A 159 -4.04 9.85 -10.99
C ALA A 159 -2.75 10.18 -11.80
N PRO A 160 -2.38 9.32 -12.77
CA PRO A 160 -1.33 9.63 -13.72
C PRO A 160 -1.78 10.71 -14.73
N ARG A 161 -0.81 11.25 -15.46
CA ARG A 161 -1.07 12.08 -16.65
C ARG A 161 -1.61 11.22 -17.79
N GLU A 162 -2.26 11.90 -18.73
CA GLU A 162 -2.58 11.33 -20.03
C GLU A 162 -1.31 11.25 -20.89
N ASP A 163 -1.29 10.32 -21.85
CA ASP A 163 -0.23 10.21 -22.88
C ASP A 163 -0.30 11.32 -23.94
#